data_AF-A0A5P9WQD7-F1
#
_entry.id   AF-A0A5P9WQD7-F1
#
_cell.length_a   1.000
_cell.length_b   1.000
_cell.length_c   1.000
_cell.angle_alpha   90.00
_cell.angle_beta   90.00
_cell.angle_gamma   90.00
#
_symmetry.space_group_name_H-M   'P 1'
#
loop_
_entity.id
_entity.type
_entity.pdbx_description
1 polymer ?
#
loop_
_entity_poly.entity_id
_entity_poly.type
_entity_poly.pdbx_seq_one_letter_code
_entity_poly.pdbx_strand_id
1 'polypeptide(L)'
;MPGGRLTQQERQQIALGLADGLAYAEIARRLDRPTSTVTREVMRNGGPTAYRADLAHRATERRAHRRGQAAPRGPQAPPAHGRDAEAVRAYEETLTTVFIQQGTPKMMARVMACLCVSDTGSLTAAELVRRLRVSPASVSKAVAFLDGQGLVRRERDASRRERYVIDDDVWYQSMVASARGTLLVAETARQGVAVLGSGTPAADRLENIARFLDFISESIVRAADQAREVLHTAPAAPPEGDAASGGEATSGSGRPPRTGRP
;
A
#
# COMPACT_ATOMS: atom_id res chain seq x y z
N MET A 1 -24.18 26.42 -11.64
CA MET A 1 -24.71 25.04 -11.49
C MET A 1 -24.50 24.57 -10.05
N PRO A 2 -25.50 24.64 -9.15
CA PRO A 2 -25.30 24.16 -7.79
C PRO A 2 -25.38 22.63 -7.80
N GLY A 3 -24.23 21.97 -8.00
CA GLY A 3 -24.06 20.51 -7.98
C GLY A 3 -23.81 19.92 -6.58
N GLY A 4 -24.07 20.69 -5.52
CA GLY A 4 -23.84 20.28 -4.14
C GLY A 4 -24.94 19.36 -3.58
N ARG A 5 -24.61 18.62 -2.52
CA ARG A 5 -25.58 17.80 -1.73
C ARG A 5 -26.71 18.71 -1.21
N LEU A 6 -27.93 18.18 -1.16
CA LEU A 6 -29.05 18.90 -0.55
C LEU A 6 -28.75 19.22 0.91
N THR A 7 -28.98 20.45 1.33
CA THR A 7 -28.86 20.92 2.71
C THR A 7 -30.03 20.41 3.56
N GLN A 8 -29.97 20.59 4.88
CA GLN A 8 -31.11 20.25 5.75
C GLN A 8 -32.31 21.16 5.44
N GLN A 9 -32.08 22.44 5.21
CA GLN A 9 -33.10 23.43 4.86
C GLN A 9 -33.80 23.09 3.54
N GLU A 10 -33.05 22.73 2.50
CA GLU A 10 -33.63 22.29 1.23
C GLU A 10 -34.50 21.03 1.40
N ARG A 11 -34.08 20.09 2.28
CA ARG A 11 -34.90 18.89 2.59
C ARG A 11 -36.19 19.22 3.33
N GLN A 12 -36.20 20.23 4.19
CA GLN A 12 -37.41 20.70 4.87
C GLN A 12 -38.39 21.32 3.88
N GLN A 13 -37.90 22.12 2.93
CA GLN A 13 -38.71 22.69 1.86
C GLN A 13 -39.30 21.62 0.92
N ILE A 14 -38.56 20.53 0.64
CA ILE A 14 -39.12 19.36 -0.05
C ILE A 14 -40.26 18.75 0.76
N ALA A 15 -40.10 18.55 2.07
CA ALA A 15 -41.14 17.96 2.91
C ALA A 15 -42.41 18.82 2.97
N LEU A 16 -42.27 20.14 3.06
CA LEU A 16 -43.40 21.07 3.01
C LEU A 16 -44.11 21.02 1.65
N GLY A 17 -43.36 21.08 0.54
CA GLY A 17 -43.96 21.00 -0.79
C GLY A 17 -44.70 19.70 -1.06
N LEU A 18 -44.27 18.58 -0.47
CA LEU A 18 -44.99 17.31 -0.55
C LEU A 18 -46.27 17.31 0.30
N ALA A 19 -46.25 17.94 1.48
CA ALA A 19 -47.43 18.09 2.33
C ALA A 19 -48.50 18.97 1.66
N ASP A 20 -48.06 19.98 0.91
CA ASP A 20 -48.91 20.87 0.10
C ASP A 20 -49.37 20.25 -1.23
N GLY A 21 -48.99 18.99 -1.51
CA GLY A 21 -49.39 18.28 -2.73
C GLY A 21 -48.73 18.79 -4.02
N LEU A 22 -47.63 19.53 -3.93
CA LEU A 22 -46.94 20.08 -5.09
C LEU A 22 -46.24 18.99 -5.90
N ALA A 23 -46.22 19.17 -7.23
CA ALA A 23 -45.46 18.31 -8.14
C ALA A 23 -43.94 18.47 -7.92
N TYR A 24 -43.16 17.40 -8.13
CA TYR A 24 -41.70 17.43 -7.92
C TYR A 24 -40.97 18.50 -8.75
N ALA A 25 -41.47 18.81 -9.95
CA ALA A 25 -40.90 19.86 -10.80
C ALA A 25 -41.06 21.25 -10.18
N GLU A 26 -42.18 21.50 -9.52
CA GLU A 26 -42.48 22.75 -8.84
C GLU A 26 -41.61 22.94 -7.60
N ILE A 27 -41.46 21.88 -6.79
CA ILE A 27 -40.56 21.86 -5.62
C ILE A 27 -39.12 22.12 -6.07
N ALA A 28 -38.68 21.47 -7.14
CA ALA A 28 -37.32 21.62 -7.66
C ALA A 28 -37.02 23.04 -8.17
N ARG A 29 -37.99 23.67 -8.83
CA ARG A 29 -37.90 25.06 -9.30
C ARG A 29 -37.77 26.06 -8.15
N ARG A 30 -38.51 25.86 -7.05
CA ARG A 30 -38.40 26.70 -5.84
C ARG A 30 -37.05 26.58 -5.13
N LEU A 31 -36.37 25.45 -5.28
CA LEU A 31 -35.06 25.18 -4.70
C LEU A 31 -33.89 25.57 -5.62
N ASP A 32 -34.16 26.03 -6.84
CA ASP A 32 -33.16 26.17 -7.91
C ASP A 32 -32.34 24.88 -8.13
N ARG A 33 -33.03 23.73 -8.13
CA ARG A 33 -32.42 22.40 -8.33
C ARG A 33 -33.06 21.66 -9.50
N PRO A 34 -32.35 20.72 -10.15
CA PRO A 34 -32.95 19.82 -11.13
C PRO A 34 -34.05 18.95 -10.52
N THR A 35 -35.14 18.73 -11.26
CA THR A 35 -36.26 17.85 -10.83
C THR A 35 -35.80 16.45 -10.45
N SER A 36 -34.82 15.90 -11.19
CA SER A 36 -34.22 14.60 -10.91
C SER A 36 -33.52 14.51 -9.55
N THR A 37 -33.11 15.64 -8.95
CA THR A 37 -32.52 15.69 -7.60
C THR A 37 -33.60 15.49 -6.54
N VAL A 38 -34.74 16.18 -6.67
CA VAL A 38 -35.88 16.05 -5.75
C VAL A 38 -36.49 14.66 -5.86
N THR A 39 -36.73 14.16 -7.07
CA THR A 39 -37.29 12.82 -7.27
C THR A 39 -36.40 11.73 -6.67
N ARG A 40 -35.08 11.78 -6.89
CA ARG A 40 -34.14 10.80 -6.31
C ARG A 40 -34.04 10.92 -4.79
N GLU A 41 -34.08 12.12 -4.23
CA GLU A 41 -34.06 12.31 -2.78
C GLU A 41 -35.31 11.74 -2.12
N VAL A 42 -36.50 12.03 -2.66
CA VAL A 42 -37.78 11.57 -2.13
C VAL A 42 -37.88 10.05 -2.22
N MET A 43 -37.60 9.47 -3.38
CA MET A 43 -37.66 8.01 -3.58
C MET A 43 -36.65 7.24 -2.72
N ARG A 44 -35.47 7.82 -2.49
CA ARG A 44 -34.42 7.19 -1.67
C ARG A 44 -34.71 7.23 -0.17
N ASN A 45 -35.60 8.09 0.29
CA ASN A 45 -35.88 8.30 1.71
C ASN A 45 -37.36 8.05 2.08
N GLY A 46 -37.99 7.06 1.44
CA GLY A 46 -39.31 6.55 1.82
C GLY A 46 -40.44 6.86 0.83
N GLY A 47 -40.18 7.62 -0.23
CA GLY A 47 -41.21 8.01 -1.20
C GLY A 47 -42.09 9.16 -0.70
N PRO A 48 -42.99 9.68 -1.56
CA PRO A 48 -43.71 10.94 -1.30
C PRO A 48 -44.58 10.91 -0.03
N THR A 49 -45.18 9.77 0.30
CA THR A 49 -46.09 9.63 1.44
C THR A 49 -45.39 9.46 2.78
N ALA A 50 -44.14 8.97 2.79
CA ALA A 50 -43.36 8.70 4.00
C ALA A 50 -42.09 9.56 4.12
N TYR A 51 -41.90 10.54 3.23
CA TYR A 51 -40.74 11.40 3.25
C TYR A 51 -40.70 12.29 4.51
N ARG A 52 -39.58 12.25 5.24
CA ARG A 52 -39.30 13.08 6.41
C ARG A 52 -37.92 13.71 6.28
N ALA A 53 -37.84 15.04 6.35
CA ALA A 53 -36.60 15.79 6.14
C ALA A 53 -35.48 15.39 7.12
N ASP A 54 -35.80 15.23 8.41
CA ASP A 54 -34.80 14.88 9.43
C ASP A 54 -34.30 13.43 9.30
N LEU A 55 -35.17 12.50 8.89
CA LEU A 55 -34.78 11.13 8.61
C LEU A 55 -33.90 11.05 7.37
N ALA A 56 -34.25 11.79 6.31
CA ALA A 56 -33.45 11.87 5.08
C ALA A 56 -32.06 12.49 5.33
N HIS A 57 -32.00 13.51 6.19
CA HIS A 57 -30.75 14.15 6.61
C HIS A 57 -29.88 13.17 7.41
N ARG A 58 -30.41 12.58 8.50
CA ARG A 58 -29.70 11.58 9.32
C ARG A 58 -29.32 10.33 8.53
N ALA A 59 -30.11 9.90 7.56
CA ALA A 59 -29.77 8.77 6.68
C ALA A 59 -28.60 9.12 5.75
N THR A 60 -28.55 10.36 5.26
CA THR A 60 -27.43 10.86 4.45
C THR A 60 -26.15 10.96 5.27
N GLU A 61 -26.23 11.44 6.52
CA GLU A 61 -25.11 11.45 7.46
C GLU A 61 -24.66 10.04 7.83
N ARG A 62 -25.59 9.14 8.16
CA ARG A 62 -25.28 7.73 8.46
C ARG A 62 -24.61 7.01 7.29
N ARG A 63 -24.99 7.31 6.04
CA ARG A 63 -24.33 6.77 4.84
C ARG A 63 -22.95 7.39 4.59
N ALA A 64 -22.77 8.68 4.89
CA ALA A 64 -21.45 9.32 4.86
C ALA A 64 -20.53 8.70 5.92
N HIS A 65 -21.04 8.51 7.13
CA HIS A 65 -20.33 7.83 8.21
C HIS A 65 -20.06 6.35 7.91
N ARG A 66 -21.00 5.58 7.33
CA ARG A 66 -20.75 4.19 6.88
C ARG A 66 -19.83 4.07 5.66
N ARG A 67 -19.62 5.14 4.87
CA ARG A 67 -18.55 5.16 3.86
C ARG A 67 -17.19 5.50 4.49
N GLY A 68 -17.18 6.19 5.64
CA GLY A 68 -15.98 6.40 6.47
C GLY A 68 -15.63 5.23 7.39
N GLN A 69 -16.63 4.45 7.82
CA GLN A 69 -16.48 3.17 8.50
C GLN A 69 -16.70 2.05 7.50
N ALA A 70 -15.62 1.59 6.87
CA ALA A 70 -15.61 0.34 6.12
C ALA A 70 -16.28 -0.79 6.94
N ALA A 71 -16.99 -1.66 6.22
CA ALA A 71 -17.86 -2.74 6.69
C ALA A 71 -17.36 -3.53 7.93
N PRO A 72 -18.28 -4.15 8.70
CA PRO A 72 -17.89 -5.04 9.79
C PRO A 72 -16.97 -6.14 9.27
N ARG A 73 -15.98 -6.50 10.09
CA ARG A 73 -15.03 -7.61 9.90
C ARG A 73 -15.69 -8.77 9.13
N GLY A 74 -15.34 -8.91 7.85
CA GLY A 74 -15.34 -10.25 7.24
C GLY A 74 -14.30 -11.11 7.96
N PRO A 75 -14.44 -12.44 7.97
CA PRO A 75 -13.47 -13.33 8.58
C PRO A 75 -12.07 -12.91 8.10
N GLN A 76 -11.15 -12.65 9.03
CA GLN A 76 -9.74 -12.61 8.68
C GLN A 76 -9.49 -13.91 7.93
N ALA A 77 -9.01 -13.81 6.68
CA ALA A 77 -8.55 -14.98 5.98
C ALA A 77 -7.60 -15.72 6.93
N PRO A 78 -7.74 -17.05 7.08
CA PRO A 78 -6.85 -17.81 7.94
C PRO A 78 -5.40 -17.43 7.58
N PRO A 79 -4.52 -17.26 8.59
CA PRO A 79 -3.15 -16.84 8.34
C PRO A 79 -2.59 -17.70 7.23
N ALA A 80 -2.19 -17.05 6.14
CA ALA A 80 -1.69 -17.77 4.99
C ALA A 80 -0.50 -18.60 5.49
N HIS A 81 -0.46 -19.88 5.10
CA HIS A 81 0.61 -20.80 5.46
C HIS A 81 0.63 -21.26 6.93
N GLY A 82 -0.49 -21.16 7.67
CA GLY A 82 -0.63 -21.78 9.00
C GLY A 82 0.19 -21.14 10.13
N ARG A 83 0.64 -19.89 9.94
CA ARG A 83 1.43 -19.13 10.92
C ARG A 83 0.59 -18.70 12.12
N ASP A 84 1.20 -18.71 13.30
CA ASP A 84 0.61 -18.10 14.50
C ASP A 84 0.51 -16.58 14.33
N ALA A 85 -0.72 -16.07 14.41
CA ALA A 85 -1.02 -14.65 14.26
C ALA A 85 -0.41 -13.80 15.38
N GLU A 86 -0.23 -14.35 16.58
CA GLU A 86 0.42 -13.64 17.68
C GLU A 86 1.93 -13.51 17.46
N ALA A 87 2.60 -14.59 17.04
CA ALA A 87 4.00 -14.56 16.66
C ALA A 87 4.29 -13.54 15.53
N VAL A 88 3.44 -13.48 14.50
CA VAL A 88 3.58 -12.50 13.40
C VAL A 88 3.45 -11.07 13.91
N ARG A 89 2.50 -10.81 14.82
CA ARG A 89 2.30 -9.48 15.41
C ARG A 89 3.50 -9.07 16.27
N ALA A 90 4.03 -9.97 17.09
CA ALA A 90 5.22 -9.72 17.90
C ALA A 90 6.46 -9.43 17.05
N TYR A 91 6.60 -10.16 15.93
CA TYR A 91 7.65 -9.89 14.95
C TYR A 91 7.47 -8.53 14.27
N GLU A 92 6.25 -8.15 13.87
CA GLU A 92 5.96 -6.82 13.29
C GLU A 92 6.33 -5.68 14.24
N GLU A 93 6.09 -5.82 15.55
CA GLU A 93 6.49 -4.86 16.58
C GLU A 93 8.02 -4.78 16.75
N THR A 94 8.69 -5.93 16.70
CA THR A 94 10.16 -6.01 16.75
C THR A 94 10.78 -5.32 15.55
N LEU A 95 10.29 -5.63 14.34
CA LEU A 95 10.75 -5.04 13.08
C LEU A 95 10.50 -3.53 13.04
N THR A 96 9.34 -3.08 13.52
CA THR A 96 9.05 -1.65 13.70
C THR A 96 10.08 -0.97 14.59
N THR A 97 10.46 -1.61 15.70
CA THR A 97 11.45 -1.06 16.64
C THR A 97 12.82 -0.90 16.00
N VAL A 98 13.24 -1.87 15.19
CA VAL A 98 14.50 -1.80 14.42
C VAL A 98 14.50 -0.60 13.46
N PHE A 99 13.42 -0.40 12.70
CA PHE A 99 13.34 0.76 11.78
C PHE A 99 13.37 2.10 12.51
N ILE A 100 12.76 2.19 13.70
CA ILE A 100 12.83 3.40 14.54
C ILE A 100 14.27 3.67 14.99
N GLN A 101 14.99 2.63 15.43
CA GLN A 101 16.39 2.77 15.84
C GLN A 101 17.31 3.21 14.70
N GLN A 102 16.95 2.86 13.45
CA GLN A 102 17.65 3.32 12.25
C GLN A 102 17.26 4.74 11.81
N GLY A 103 16.47 5.47 12.61
CA GLY A 103 16.10 6.87 12.35
C GLY A 103 14.80 7.06 11.57
N THR A 104 14.07 5.98 11.27
CA THR A 104 12.77 6.08 10.60
C THR A 104 11.71 6.60 11.58
N PRO A 105 10.93 7.64 11.24
CA PRO A 105 9.85 8.10 12.11
C PRO A 105 8.84 6.99 12.41
N LYS A 106 8.37 6.92 13.65
CA LYS A 106 7.52 5.81 14.17
C LYS A 106 6.38 5.38 13.25
N MET A 107 5.66 6.32 12.63
CA MET A 107 4.54 5.96 11.75
C MET A 107 5.00 5.31 10.44
N MET A 108 6.12 5.79 9.88
CA MET A 108 6.71 5.29 8.64
C MET A 108 7.30 3.90 8.87
N ALA A 109 7.97 3.70 10.01
CA ALA A 109 8.45 2.39 10.45
C ALA A 109 7.32 1.36 10.57
N ARG A 110 6.18 1.76 11.15
CA ARG A 110 4.98 0.90 11.23
C ARG A 110 4.41 0.54 9.86
N VAL A 111 4.36 1.51 8.94
CA VAL A 111 3.92 1.25 7.56
C VAL A 111 4.87 0.28 6.87
N MET A 112 6.19 0.45 7.03
CA MET A 112 7.18 -0.44 6.45
C MET A 112 7.06 -1.86 7.00
N ALA A 113 7.04 -2.03 8.32
CA ALA A 113 6.91 -3.34 8.95
C ALA A 113 5.62 -4.06 8.50
N CYS A 114 4.50 -3.33 8.42
CA CYS A 114 3.21 -3.88 7.98
C CYS A 114 3.22 -4.33 6.51
N LEU A 115 3.96 -3.63 5.64
CA LEU A 115 4.16 -4.02 4.25
C LEU A 115 5.07 -5.26 4.15
N CYS A 116 6.19 -5.29 4.88
CA CYS A 116 7.15 -6.42 4.88
C CYS A 116 6.52 -7.74 5.29
N VAL A 117 5.62 -7.73 6.29
CA VAL A 117 4.96 -8.96 6.78
C VAL A 117 3.70 -9.31 5.99
N SER A 118 3.34 -8.55 4.96
CA SER A 118 2.14 -8.81 4.16
C SER A 118 2.40 -9.86 3.08
N ASP A 119 1.64 -10.96 3.11
CA ASP A 119 1.79 -12.07 2.16
C ASP A 119 1.53 -11.68 0.70
N THR A 120 0.76 -10.63 0.48
CA THR A 120 0.48 -10.08 -0.86
C THR A 120 1.63 -9.25 -1.43
N GLY A 121 2.67 -8.96 -0.63
CA GLY A 121 3.76 -8.01 -0.96
C GLY A 121 3.31 -6.56 -1.12
N SER A 122 2.00 -6.30 -1.16
CA SER A 122 1.40 -5.00 -1.47
C SER A 122 0.15 -4.73 -0.63
N LEU A 123 -0.06 -3.46 -0.25
CA LEU A 123 -1.27 -3.02 0.48
C LEU A 123 -1.82 -1.70 -0.08
N THR A 124 -3.14 -1.56 -0.04
CA THR A 124 -3.82 -0.30 -0.32
C THR A 124 -3.82 0.63 0.89
N ALA A 125 -4.05 1.93 0.69
CA ALA A 125 -4.20 2.90 1.79
C ALA A 125 -5.27 2.46 2.80
N ALA A 126 -6.39 1.91 2.31
CA ALA A 126 -7.49 1.45 3.16
C ALA A 126 -7.11 0.21 3.99
N GLU A 127 -6.25 -0.67 3.47
CA GLU A 127 -5.73 -1.82 4.21
C GLU A 127 -4.74 -1.39 5.29
N LEU A 128 -3.84 -0.45 4.96
CA LEU A 128 -2.91 0.14 5.94
C LEU A 128 -3.67 0.83 7.08
N VAL A 129 -4.71 1.61 6.78
CA VAL A 129 -5.59 2.22 7.79
C VAL A 129 -6.20 1.17 8.73
N ARG A 130 -6.71 0.06 8.16
CA ARG A 130 -7.33 -1.01 8.95
C ARG A 130 -6.33 -1.79 9.80
N ARG A 131 -5.19 -2.18 9.22
CA ARG A 131 -4.16 -2.98 9.91
C ARG A 131 -3.49 -2.18 11.02
N LEU A 132 -3.07 -0.95 10.71
CA LEU A 132 -2.36 -0.09 11.66
C LEU A 132 -3.28 0.61 12.67
N ARG A 133 -4.59 0.62 12.42
CA ARG A 133 -5.61 1.32 13.22
C ARG A 133 -5.31 2.81 13.38
N VAL A 134 -4.98 3.48 12.27
CA VAL A 134 -4.64 4.90 12.23
C VAL A 134 -5.54 5.66 11.26
N SER A 135 -5.50 6.99 11.28
CA SER A 135 -6.31 7.79 10.35
C SER A 135 -5.81 7.70 8.90
N PRO A 136 -6.70 7.87 7.89
CA PRO A 136 -6.29 7.95 6.49
C PRO A 136 -5.23 9.02 6.24
N ALA A 137 -5.33 10.18 6.90
CA ALA A 137 -4.35 11.25 6.78
C ALA A 137 -2.94 10.84 7.27
N SER A 138 -2.86 10.04 8.33
CA SER A 138 -1.58 9.52 8.84
C SER A 138 -0.93 8.59 7.83
N VAL A 139 -1.72 7.70 7.21
CA VAL A 139 -1.25 6.82 6.14
C VAL A 139 -0.78 7.62 4.94
N SER A 140 -1.58 8.60 4.47
CA SER A 140 -1.19 9.44 3.33
C SER A 140 0.13 10.17 3.57
N LYS A 141 0.33 10.73 4.77
CA LYS A 141 1.58 11.42 5.12
C LYS A 141 2.76 10.45 5.20
N ALA A 142 2.58 9.29 5.82
CA ALA A 142 3.62 8.28 5.94
C ALA A 142 4.05 7.74 4.58
N VAL A 143 3.09 7.38 3.74
CA VAL A 143 3.32 6.91 2.37
C VAL A 143 4.01 7.98 1.53
N ALA A 144 3.55 9.24 1.55
CA ALA A 144 4.18 10.30 0.75
C ALA A 144 5.64 10.53 1.16
N PHE A 145 5.94 10.43 2.45
CA PHE A 145 7.32 10.48 2.95
C PHE A 145 8.14 9.30 2.43
N LEU A 146 7.63 8.08 2.57
CA LEU A 146 8.33 6.86 2.14
C LEU A 146 8.55 6.83 0.62
N ASP A 147 7.56 7.22 -0.16
CA ASP A 147 7.64 7.37 -1.63
C ASP A 147 8.71 8.42 -2.01
N GLY A 148 8.73 9.57 -1.35
CA GLY A 148 9.76 10.60 -1.56
C GLY A 148 11.18 10.19 -1.17
N GLN A 149 11.33 9.15 -0.32
CA GLN A 149 12.62 8.56 0.05
C GLN A 149 12.96 7.32 -0.78
N GLY A 150 12.10 6.91 -1.73
CA GLY A 150 12.28 5.67 -2.50
C GLY A 150 12.08 4.39 -1.69
N LEU A 151 11.47 4.49 -0.50
CA LEU A 151 11.26 3.38 0.44
C LEU A 151 9.96 2.59 0.18
N VAL A 152 9.06 3.13 -0.64
CA VAL A 152 7.82 2.47 -1.06
C VAL A 152 7.55 2.88 -2.50
N ARG A 153 7.09 1.93 -3.32
CA ARG A 153 6.61 2.22 -4.68
C ARG A 153 5.08 2.27 -4.73
N ARG A 154 4.56 3.18 -5.54
CA ARG A 154 3.13 3.28 -5.88
C ARG A 154 2.84 2.54 -7.18
N GLU A 155 2.03 1.51 -7.08
CA GLU A 155 1.55 0.73 -8.23
C GLU A 155 0.04 0.93 -8.42
N ARG A 156 -0.39 0.88 -9.68
CA ARG A 156 -1.81 0.88 -10.02
C ARG A 156 -2.21 -0.52 -10.44
N ASP A 157 -3.06 -1.15 -9.65
CA ASP A 157 -3.64 -2.46 -9.97
C ASP A 157 -4.65 -2.31 -11.13
N ALA A 158 -5.03 -3.41 -11.79
CA ALA A 158 -6.03 -3.47 -12.86
C ALA A 158 -7.37 -2.82 -12.47
N SER A 159 -7.66 -2.76 -11.17
CA SER A 159 -8.82 -2.08 -10.58
C SER A 159 -8.68 -0.55 -10.42
N ARG A 160 -7.62 0.06 -10.96
CA ARG A 160 -7.24 1.50 -10.79
C ARG A 160 -7.03 1.94 -9.35
N ARG A 161 -6.85 1.01 -8.41
CA ARG A 161 -6.54 1.33 -7.01
C ARG A 161 -5.03 1.40 -6.81
N GLU A 162 -4.59 2.40 -6.07
CA GLU A 162 -3.19 2.53 -5.68
C GLU A 162 -2.84 1.47 -4.62
N ARG A 163 -1.79 0.70 -4.91
CA ARG A 163 -1.15 -0.26 -4.02
C ARG A 163 0.26 0.23 -3.71
N TYR A 164 0.68 0.00 -2.48
CA TYR A 164 2.00 0.32 -1.95
C TYR A 164 2.78 -0.96 -1.78
N VAL A 165 3.99 -0.98 -2.32
CA VAL A 165 4.87 -2.16 -2.35
C VAL A 165 6.22 -1.77 -1.77
N ILE A 166 6.80 -2.66 -0.96
CA ILE A 166 8.23 -2.67 -0.68
C ILE A 166 8.81 -3.68 -1.65
N ASP A 167 9.38 -3.18 -2.73
CA ASP A 167 10.02 -4.00 -3.76
C ASP A 167 11.41 -4.44 -3.29
N ASP A 168 11.97 -5.51 -3.84
CA ASP A 168 13.37 -5.89 -3.58
C ASP A 168 14.32 -4.78 -4.03
N ASP A 169 13.93 -4.05 -5.08
CA ASP A 169 14.58 -2.84 -5.56
C ASP A 169 14.54 -1.68 -4.55
N VAL A 170 13.64 -1.66 -3.55
CA VAL A 170 13.59 -0.59 -2.53
C VAL A 170 14.86 -0.59 -1.69
N TRP A 171 15.35 -1.76 -1.29
CA TRP A 171 16.58 -1.85 -0.51
C TRP A 171 17.78 -1.40 -1.33
N TYR A 172 17.82 -1.77 -2.61
CA TYR A 172 18.80 -1.26 -3.57
C TYR A 172 18.74 0.27 -3.70
N GLN A 173 17.56 0.84 -3.99
CA GLN A 173 17.37 2.28 -4.12
C GLN A 173 17.74 3.04 -2.84
N SER A 174 17.45 2.47 -1.67
CA SER A 174 17.80 3.05 -0.36
C SER A 174 19.30 3.08 -0.14
N MET A 175 20.00 1.98 -0.47
CA MET A 175 21.47 1.92 -0.41
C MET A 175 22.11 2.94 -1.35
N VAL A 176 21.60 3.05 -2.58
CA VAL A 176 22.06 4.05 -3.57
C VAL A 176 21.78 5.49 -3.10
N ALA A 177 20.60 5.75 -2.53
CA ALA A 177 20.25 7.07 -2.00
C ALA A 177 21.14 7.45 -0.80
N SER A 178 21.41 6.50 0.09
CA SER A 178 22.34 6.70 1.22
C SER A 178 23.76 7.00 0.73
N ALA A 179 24.26 6.28 -0.27
CA ALA A 179 25.57 6.57 -0.86
C ALA A 179 25.63 7.97 -1.48
N ARG A 180 24.58 8.42 -2.18
CA ARG A 180 24.50 9.80 -2.70
C ARG A 180 24.54 10.85 -1.59
N GLY A 181 23.82 10.62 -0.49
CA GLY A 181 23.87 11.50 0.68
C GLY A 181 25.28 11.60 1.27
N THR A 182 25.96 10.47 1.39
CA THR A 182 27.35 10.40 1.87
C THR A 182 28.33 11.14 0.96
N LEU A 183 28.16 11.05 -0.36
CA LEU A 183 28.95 11.81 -1.34
C LEU A 183 28.74 13.33 -1.20
N LEU A 184 27.53 13.78 -0.88
CA LEU A 184 27.26 15.20 -0.63
C LEU A 184 28.02 15.70 0.61
N VAL A 185 28.10 14.89 1.67
CA VAL A 185 28.91 15.20 2.86
C VAL A 185 30.39 15.25 2.50
N ALA A 186 30.90 14.30 1.71
CA ALA A 186 32.29 14.30 1.26
C ALA A 186 32.63 15.56 0.45
N GLU A 187 31.75 15.96 -0.47
CA GLU A 187 31.90 17.19 -1.26
C GLU A 187 31.90 18.44 -0.38
N THR A 188 30.98 18.52 0.58
CA THR A 188 30.92 19.64 1.53
C THR A 188 32.18 19.70 2.40
N ALA A 189 32.72 18.55 2.81
CA ALA A 189 33.97 18.49 3.57
C ALA A 189 35.16 19.02 2.74
N ARG A 190 35.24 18.70 1.44
CA ARG A 190 36.26 19.24 0.53
C ARG A 190 36.17 20.76 0.38
N GLN A 191 34.96 21.31 0.27
CA GLN A 191 34.75 22.76 0.25
C GLN A 191 35.28 23.41 1.55
N GLY A 192 35.08 22.76 2.69
CA GLY A 192 35.61 23.20 3.98
C GLY A 192 37.14 23.25 4.06
N VAL A 193 37.85 22.37 3.35
CA VAL A 193 39.33 22.40 3.27
C VAL A 193 39.83 23.73 2.68
N ALA A 194 39.20 24.20 1.60
CA ALA A 194 39.56 25.46 0.97
C ALA A 194 39.28 26.67 1.89
N VAL A 195 38.20 26.61 2.66
CA VAL A 195 37.81 27.68 3.60
C VAL A 195 38.73 27.73 4.82
N LEU A 196 39.09 26.59 5.38
CA LEU A 196 39.90 26.49 6.60
C LEU A 196 41.40 26.65 6.37
N GLY A 197 41.82 26.68 5.11
CA GLY A 197 43.22 26.75 4.70
C GLY A 197 43.88 25.37 4.70
N SER A 198 44.50 25.04 3.57
CA SER A 198 45.25 23.79 3.37
C SER A 198 46.39 23.65 4.38
N GLY A 199 46.58 22.45 4.92
CA GLY A 199 47.65 22.15 5.89
C GLY A 199 47.34 22.55 7.33
N THR A 200 46.11 23.00 7.62
CA THR A 200 45.65 23.12 9.00
C THR A 200 45.17 21.76 9.53
N PRO A 201 45.28 21.48 10.84
CA PRO A 201 44.76 20.22 11.41
C PRO A 201 43.25 20.03 11.18
N ALA A 202 42.50 21.11 10.96
CA ALA A 202 41.07 21.02 10.66
C ALA A 202 40.81 20.64 9.20
N ALA A 203 41.58 21.20 8.26
CA ALA A 203 41.57 20.79 6.86
C ALA A 203 41.94 19.31 6.72
N ASP A 204 43.01 18.86 7.39
CA ASP A 204 43.45 17.45 7.35
C ASP A 204 42.35 16.48 7.83
N ARG A 205 41.61 16.86 8.88
CA ARG A 205 40.45 16.05 9.34
C ARG A 205 39.35 15.98 8.30
N LEU A 206 38.97 17.11 7.69
CA LEU A 206 37.93 17.14 6.67
C LEU A 206 38.34 16.37 5.41
N GLU A 207 39.60 16.44 5.03
CA GLU A 207 40.14 15.71 3.89
C GLU A 207 40.15 14.20 4.15
N ASN A 208 40.51 13.77 5.37
CA ASN A 208 40.40 12.37 5.78
C ASN A 208 38.95 11.87 5.79
N ILE A 209 38.00 12.69 6.27
CA ILE A 209 36.56 12.36 6.23
C ILE A 209 36.09 12.21 4.79
N ALA A 210 36.40 13.19 3.92
CA ALA A 210 36.00 13.15 2.51
C ALA A 210 36.52 11.88 1.81
N ARG A 211 37.80 11.56 2.01
CA ARG A 211 38.43 10.36 1.42
C ARG A 211 37.76 9.07 1.87
N PHE A 212 37.45 8.96 3.16
CA PHE A 212 36.77 7.78 3.70
C PHE A 212 35.34 7.64 3.16
N LEU A 213 34.59 8.74 3.14
CA LEU A 213 33.20 8.77 2.68
C LEU A 213 33.08 8.49 1.17
N ASP A 214 34.02 8.96 0.34
CA ASP A 214 34.08 8.62 -1.08
C ASP A 214 34.26 7.10 -1.28
N PHE A 215 35.26 6.52 -0.61
CA PHE A 215 35.57 5.09 -0.71
C PHE A 215 34.39 4.21 -0.30
N ILE A 216 33.75 4.53 0.83
CA ILE A 216 32.61 3.77 1.32
C ILE A 216 31.40 3.93 0.39
N SER A 217 31.14 5.14 -0.11
CA SER A 217 30.02 5.37 -1.03
C SER A 217 30.16 4.59 -2.32
N GLU A 218 31.35 4.59 -2.93
CA GLU A 218 31.64 3.81 -4.13
C GLU A 218 31.50 2.31 -3.86
N SER A 219 32.01 1.84 -2.72
CA SER A 219 31.90 0.43 -2.31
C SER A 219 30.45 -0.01 -2.11
N ILE A 220 29.62 0.83 -1.48
CA ILE A 220 28.19 0.57 -1.27
C ILE A 220 27.46 0.48 -2.61
N VAL A 221 27.67 1.43 -3.52
CA VAL A 221 27.01 1.44 -4.84
C VAL A 221 27.41 0.21 -5.63
N ARG A 222 28.71 -0.11 -5.69
CA ARG A 222 29.21 -1.27 -6.40
C ARG A 222 28.64 -2.58 -5.84
N ALA A 223 28.61 -2.74 -4.53
CA ALA A 223 28.04 -3.93 -3.89
C ALA A 223 26.53 -4.04 -4.13
N ALA A 224 25.81 -2.91 -4.08
CA ALA A 224 24.39 -2.87 -4.39
C ALA A 224 24.10 -3.27 -5.84
N ASP A 225 24.89 -2.77 -6.80
CA ASP A 225 24.77 -3.14 -8.22
C ASP A 225 25.01 -4.63 -8.46
N GLN A 226 26.00 -5.22 -7.78
CA GLN A 226 26.27 -6.67 -7.84
C GLN A 226 25.14 -7.50 -7.22
N ALA A 227 24.59 -7.07 -6.09
CA ALA A 227 23.52 -7.77 -5.39
C ALA A 227 22.18 -7.70 -6.14
N ARG A 228 21.98 -6.69 -7.00
CA ARG A 228 20.77 -6.57 -7.83
C ARG A 228 20.57 -7.78 -8.75
N GLU A 229 21.65 -8.36 -9.27
CA GLU A 229 21.58 -9.58 -10.08
C GLU A 229 21.13 -10.80 -9.25
N VAL A 230 21.46 -10.83 -7.96
CA VAL A 230 21.09 -11.91 -7.03
C VAL A 230 19.61 -11.81 -6.63
N LEU A 231 19.12 -10.60 -6.34
CA LEU A 231 17.73 -10.35 -5.93
C LEU A 231 16.71 -10.70 -7.03
N HIS A 232 17.09 -10.61 -8.30
CA HIS A 232 16.22 -10.99 -9.43
C HIS A 232 16.28 -12.48 -9.81
N THR A 233 16.93 -13.34 -9.02
CA THR A 233 16.88 -14.79 -9.23
C THR A 233 15.51 -15.30 -8.78
N ALA A 234 14.55 -15.38 -9.71
CA ALA A 234 13.19 -15.84 -9.43
C ALA A 234 13.18 -17.22 -8.73
N PRO A 235 12.24 -17.48 -7.80
CA PRO A 235 12.07 -18.81 -7.25
C PRO A 235 11.72 -19.76 -8.39
N ALA A 236 12.51 -20.83 -8.54
CA ALA A 236 12.26 -21.87 -9.53
C ALA A 236 10.80 -22.33 -9.40
N ALA A 237 10.07 -22.27 -10.52
CA ALA A 237 8.72 -22.83 -10.60
C ALA A 237 8.79 -24.30 -10.13
N PRO A 238 7.82 -24.78 -9.32
CA PRO A 238 7.79 -26.18 -8.95
C PRO A 238 7.75 -27.02 -10.22
N PRO A 239 8.48 -28.16 -10.27
CA PRO A 239 8.53 -28.98 -11.47
C PRO A 239 7.09 -29.40 -11.80
N GLU A 240 6.63 -29.01 -12.99
CA GLU A 240 5.40 -29.54 -13.56
C GLU A 240 5.53 -31.06 -13.54
N GLY A 241 4.65 -31.70 -12.77
CA GLY A 241 4.66 -33.13 -12.58
C GLY A 241 4.63 -33.83 -13.94
N ASP A 242 5.60 -34.73 -14.12
CA ASP A 242 5.69 -35.66 -15.23
C ASP A 242 4.30 -36.25 -15.51
N ALA A 243 3.68 -35.75 -16.57
CA ALA A 243 2.56 -36.41 -17.20
C ALA A 243 3.12 -37.72 -17.76
N ALA A 244 2.89 -38.80 -17.02
CA ALA A 244 3.16 -40.16 -17.44
C ALA A 244 2.44 -40.44 -18.77
N SER A 245 3.14 -40.18 -19.88
CA SER A 245 2.81 -40.64 -21.21
C SER A 245 3.35 -42.07 -21.35
N GLY A 246 2.68 -43.01 -20.68
CA GLY A 246 2.86 -44.45 -20.90
C GLY A 246 2.17 -44.89 -22.19
N GLY A 247 2.69 -44.47 -23.34
CA GLY A 247 2.28 -44.94 -24.66
C GLY A 247 3.14 -46.13 -25.11
N GLU A 248 2.53 -47.30 -25.08
CA GLU A 248 2.79 -48.52 -25.85
C GLU A 248 3.79 -48.42 -27.03
N ALA A 249 4.78 -49.32 -27.06
CA ALA A 249 5.06 -50.17 -28.24
C ALA A 249 6.11 -51.28 -27.99
N THR A 250 5.59 -52.50 -28.00
CA THR A 250 6.05 -53.65 -28.82
C THR A 250 7.37 -54.39 -28.51
N SER A 251 7.16 -55.64 -28.09
CA SER A 251 7.68 -56.89 -28.66
C SER A 251 9.16 -57.26 -28.49
N GLY A 252 9.41 -58.23 -27.60
CA GLY A 252 10.65 -58.99 -27.51
C GLY A 252 10.36 -60.42 -27.04
N SER A 253 10.11 -61.29 -28.02
CA SER A 253 10.05 -62.76 -27.97
C SER A 253 10.98 -63.43 -26.93
N GLY A 254 10.44 -64.36 -26.13
CA GLY A 254 11.24 -65.30 -25.34
C GLY A 254 10.42 -66.31 -24.54
N ARG A 255 9.96 -67.39 -25.19
CA ARG A 255 9.34 -68.57 -24.54
C ARG A 255 10.39 -69.31 -23.68
N PRO A 256 10.05 -69.79 -22.46
CA PRO A 256 11.02 -70.43 -21.57
C PRO A 256 11.21 -71.94 -21.87
N PRO A 257 12.35 -72.54 -21.50
CA PRO A 257 12.53 -73.99 -21.61
C PRO A 257 11.80 -74.72 -20.48
N ARG A 258 11.09 -75.78 -20.86
CA ARG A 258 10.55 -76.82 -19.97
C ARG A 258 11.64 -77.86 -19.69
N THR A 259 11.97 -78.07 -18.42
CA THR A 259 12.45 -79.33 -17.78
C THR A 259 12.55 -79.02 -16.29
N GLY A 260 12.13 -79.83 -15.32
CA GLY A 260 11.59 -81.18 -15.27
C GLY A 260 11.58 -81.62 -13.80
N ARG A 261 10.73 -82.59 -13.46
CA ARG A 261 10.86 -83.43 -12.24
C ARG A 261 9.88 -84.60 -12.34
N PRO A 262 10.17 -85.70 -11.62
CA PRO A 262 11.30 -86.61 -11.78
C PRO A 262 10.94 -87.84 -12.63
#